data_AF-A0A7I8JPH1-F1
#
_entry.id   AF-A0A7I8JPH1-F1
#
_cell.length_a   1.000
_cell.length_b   1.000
_cell.length_c   1.000
_cell.angle_alpha   90.00
_cell.angle_beta   90.00
_cell.angle_gamma   90.00
#
_symmetry.space_group_name_H-M   'P 1'
#
loop_
_entity.id
_entity.type
_entity.pdbx_description
1 polymer ?
#
loop_
_entity_poly.entity_id
_entity_poly.type
_entity_poly.pdbx_seq_one_letter_code
_entity_poly.pdbx_strand_id
1 'polypeptide(L)' 'MQNIKFLSFFLKLKSRWDKPFIVIKLFNCGAVLIANPKTGQQLKVNDQRLKPYMEHEQHLLDNLICGDEAT' A
#
# COMPACT_ATOMS: atom_id res chain seq x y z
N MET A 1 -34.92 -3.35 -29.13
CA MET A 1 -34.15 -3.47 -27.87
C MET A 1 -32.68 -3.44 -28.24
N GLN A 2 -32.01 -2.30 -28.07
CA GLN A 2 -30.60 -2.18 -28.46
C GLN A 2 -29.71 -2.88 -27.42
N ASN A 3 -28.88 -3.79 -27.91
CA ASN A 3 -27.94 -4.57 -27.12
C ASN A 3 -26.85 -3.63 -26.58
N ILE A 4 -26.92 -3.27 -25.31
CA ILE A 4 -25.82 -2.57 -24.64
C ILE A 4 -24.70 -3.61 -24.48
N LYS A 5 -23.75 -3.63 -25.43
CA LYS A 5 -22.49 -4.34 -25.27
C LYS A 5 -21.77 -3.77 -24.06
N PHE A 6 -21.88 -4.45 -22.93
CA PHE A 6 -21.00 -4.21 -21.78
C PHE A 6 -19.56 -4.55 -22.22
N LEU A 7 -18.82 -3.56 -22.68
CA LEU A 7 -17.36 -3.64 -22.79
C LEU A 7 -16.78 -3.50 -21.37
N SER A 8 -17.15 -4.42 -20.47
CA SER A 8 -16.78 -4.32 -19.06
C SER A 8 -15.41 -4.95 -18.88
N PHE A 9 -14.36 -4.12 -18.91
CA PHE A 9 -13.22 -4.03 -17.98
C PHE A 9 -12.70 -5.26 -17.18
N PHE A 10 -13.01 -6.50 -17.56
CA PHE A 10 -12.43 -7.71 -16.99
C PHE A 10 -11.04 -8.04 -17.56
N LEU A 11 -10.42 -7.11 -18.31
CA LEU A 11 -9.02 -7.21 -18.66
C LEU A 11 -8.16 -6.90 -17.42
N LYS A 12 -7.98 -7.93 -16.58
CA LYS A 12 -7.09 -7.96 -15.40
C LYS A 12 -7.38 -6.88 -14.35
N LEU A 13 -8.14 -7.28 -13.34
CA LEU A 13 -8.20 -6.61 -12.04
C LEU A 13 -6.82 -6.69 -11.36
N LYS A 14 -5.92 -5.76 -11.68
CA LYS A 14 -4.67 -5.58 -10.92
C LYS A 14 -4.99 -4.71 -9.72
N SER A 15 -4.66 -5.17 -8.52
CA SER A 15 -4.70 -4.33 -7.33
C SER A 15 -3.75 -3.14 -7.52
N ARG A 16 -4.28 -1.92 -7.49
CA ARG A 16 -3.51 -0.67 -7.60
C ARG A 16 -3.37 -0.02 -6.22
N TRP A 17 -2.70 -0.72 -5.30
CA TRP A 17 -2.31 -0.13 -4.03
C TRP A 17 -1.04 0.68 -4.23
N ASP A 18 -1.03 1.90 -3.71
CA ASP A 18 0.18 2.70 -3.62
C ASP A 18 1.10 2.16 -2.52
N LYS A 19 2.28 2.77 -2.40
CA LYS A 19 3.30 2.40 -1.41
C LYS A 19 2.77 2.53 0.03
N PRO A 20 3.47 1.97 1.03
CA PRO A 20 3.09 2.12 2.43
C PRO A 20 3.09 3.59 2.87
N PHE A 21 2.13 3.93 3.71
CA PHE A 21 1.99 5.25 4.34
C PHE A 21 1.96 5.11 5.85
N ILE A 22 2.36 6.16 6.56
CA ILE A 22 2.31 6.23 8.02
C ILE A 22 0.98 6.85 8.44
N VAL A 23 0.24 6.19 9.33
CA VAL A 23 -0.99 6.75 9.89
C VAL A 23 -0.64 7.76 10.99
N ILE A 24 -1.15 9.00 10.86
CA ILE A 24 -0.92 10.08 11.83
C ILE A 24 -2.11 10.22 12.79
N LYS A 25 -3.33 10.26 12.24
CA LYS A 25 -4.53 10.55 13.03
C LYS A 25 -5.75 9.86 12.45
N LEU A 26 -6.58 9.29 13.32
CA LEU A 26 -7.91 8.79 12.99
C LEU A 26 -8.95 9.86 13.30
N PHE A 27 -9.96 9.98 12.45
CA PHE A 27 -11.12 10.82 12.68
C PHE A 27 -12.36 9.95 12.88
N ASN A 28 -13.28 10.38 13.76
CA ASN A 28 -14.49 9.63 14.09
C ASN A 28 -15.40 9.33 12.88
N CYS A 29 -15.25 10.07 11.77
CA CYS A 29 -16.04 9.90 10.56
C CYS A 29 -15.43 8.91 9.54
N GLY A 30 -14.57 7.98 9.99
CA GLY A 30 -13.94 6.99 9.09
C GLY A 30 -12.89 7.61 8.15
N ALA A 31 -12.36 8.79 8.48
CA ALA A 31 -11.26 9.38 7.75
C ALA A 31 -9.95 9.16 8.50
N VAL A 32 -8.86 9.03 7.76
CA VAL A 32 -7.52 8.83 8.29
C VAL A 32 -6.58 9.86 7.66
N LEU A 33 -5.82 10.55 8.51
CA LEU A 33 -4.68 11.35 8.09
C LEU A 33 -3.47 10.43 7.96
N ILE A 34 -2.95 10.31 6.75
CA ILE A 34 -1.74 9.56 6.44
C ILE A 34 -0.62 10.50 6.00
N ALA A 35 0.62 10.12 6.24
CA ALA A 35 1.81 10.78 5.70
C ALA A 35 2.61 9.85 4.81
N ASN A 36 3.15 10.42 3.74
CA ASN A 36 4.15 9.77 2.93
C ASN A 36 5.51 9.83 3.65
N PRO A 37 6.15 8.67 3.94
CA PRO A 37 7.42 8.66 4.67
C PRO A 37 8.58 9.30 3.89
N LYS A 38 8.49 9.37 2.55
CA LYS A 38 9.56 9.92 1.71
C LYS A 38 9.44 11.41 1.49
N THR A 39 8.22 11.91 1.31
CA THR A 39 7.98 13.33 0.98
C THR A 39 7.46 14.13 2.16
N GLY A 40 7.02 13.49 3.23
CA GLY A 40 6.35 14.14 4.37
C GLY A 40 4.94 14.65 4.05
N GLN A 41 4.46 14.47 2.82
CA GLN A 41 3.15 14.97 2.40
C GLN A 41 2.04 14.27 3.17
N GLN A 42 1.12 15.07 3.72
CA GLN A 42 -0.05 14.58 4.44
C GLN A 42 -1.27 14.52 3.52
N LEU A 43 -2.01 13.42 3.61
CA LEU A 43 -3.22 13.18 2.84
C LEU A 43 -4.34 12.76 3.81
N LYS A 44 -5.52 13.33 3.62
CA LYS A 44 -6.74 12.90 4.32
C LYS A 44 -7.51 11.97 3.39
N VAL A 45 -7.61 10.70 3.79
CA VAL A 45 -8.27 9.66 2.98
C VAL A 45 -9.36 8.97 3.79
N ASN A 46 -10.27 8.27 3.11
CA ASN A 46 -11.22 7.39 3.78
C ASN A 46 -10.52 6.09 4.21
N ASP A 47 -10.88 5.57 5.37
CA ASP A 47 -10.39 4.32 5.94
C ASP A 47 -10.60 3.12 5.00
N GLN A 48 -11.72 3.07 4.28
CA GLN A 48 -12.04 2.05 3.28
C GLN A 48 -11.04 1.96 2.12
N ARG A 49 -10.24 3.02 1.92
CA ARG A 49 -9.20 3.09 0.88
C ARG A 49 -7.81 2.76 1.42
N LEU A 50 -7.72 2.28 2.65
CA LEU A 50 -6.48 1.85 3.28
C LEU A 50 -6.50 0.34 3.50
N LYS A 51 -5.32 -0.26 3.42
CA LYS A 51 -5.09 -1.66 3.78
C LYS A 51 -3.88 -1.71 4.71
N PRO A 52 -3.94 -2.47 5.82
CA PRO A 52 -2.77 -2.69 6.66
C PRO A 52 -1.60 -3.22 5.83
N TYR A 53 -0.45 -2.57 5.97
CA TYR A 53 0.78 -3.03 5.34
C TYR A 53 1.42 -4.10 6.23
N MET A 54 1.63 -5.30 5.70
CA MET A 54 2.34 -6.37 6.39
C MET A 54 3.80 -6.32 5.96
N GLU A 55 4.68 -5.85 6.84
CA GLU A 55 6.12 -5.97 6.65
C GLU A 55 6.48 -7.45 6.69
N HIS A 56 6.79 -8.03 5.53
CA HIS A 56 7.39 -9.36 5.50
C HIS A 56 8.86 -9.15 5.86
N GLU A 57 9.28 -9.75 6.97
CA GLU A 57 10.64 -9.71 7.50
C GLU A 57 11.62 -10.47 6.58
N GLN A 58 11.82 -9.98 5.35
CA GLN A 58 12.79 -10.54 4.41
C GLN A 58 14.16 -9.85 4.52
N HIS A 59 14.29 -8.83 5.37
CA HIS A 59 15.52 -8.05 5.50
C HIS A 59 16.56 -8.63 6.47
N LEU A 60 16.21 -9.65 7.27
CA LEU A 60 17.16 -10.28 8.20
C LEU A 60 17.91 -11.47 7.59
N LEU A 61 17.36 -12.13 6.55
CA LEU A 61 18.05 -13.24 5.88
C LEU A 61 19.13 -12.77 4.90
N ASP A 62 18.94 -11.62 4.23
CA ASP A 62 19.89 -11.15 3.22
C ASP A 62 21.21 -10.65 3.83
N ASN A 63 21.18 -10.18 5.08
CA ASN A 63 22.35 -9.66 5.79
C ASN A 63 23.17 -10.73 6.53
N LEU A 64 22.64 -11.94 6.71
CA LEU A 64 23.37 -13.07 7.34
C LEU A 64 24.02 -14.01 6.32
N ILE A 65 23.71 -13.88 5.03
CA ILE A 65 24.28 -14.73 3.96
C ILE A 65 25.55 -14.11 3.34
N CYS A 66 25.85 -12.83 3.61
CA CYS A 66 27.00 -12.10 3.03
C CYS A 66 27.92 -11.50 4.10
N GLY A 67 28.26 -12.30 5.13
CA GLY A 67 29.05 -11.84 6.28
C GLY A 67 30.29 -12.66 6.63
N ASP A 68 30.50 -13.84 6.02
CA ASP A 68 31.58 -14.75 6.42
C ASP A 68 32.56 -15.01 5.27
N GLU A 69 33.18 -13.94 4.75
CA GLU A 69 34.51 -14.03 4.13
C GLU A 69 35.37 -12.87 4.64
N ALA A 70 36.07 -13.09 5.77
CA ALA A 70 37.17 -12.24 6.19
C ALA A 70 38.19 -13.04 7.01
N THR A 71 39.27 -13.44 6.31
CA THR A 71 40.59 -13.90 6.78
C THR A 71 40.72 -15.32 7.32
#